data_AF-A0A372JV61-F1
#
_entry.id   AF-A0A372JV61-F1
#
_cell.length_a   1.000
_cell.length_b   1.000
_cell.length_c   1.000
_cell.angle_alpha   90.00
_cell.angle_beta   90.00
_cell.angle_gamma   90.00
#
_symmetry.space_group_name_H-M   'P 1'
#
loop_
_entity.id
_entity.type
_entity.pdbx_description
1 polymer ?
#
loop_
_entity_poly.entity_id
_entity_poly.type
_entity_poly.pdbx_seq_one_letter_code
_entity_poly.pdbx_strand_id
1 'polypeptide(L)'
;MEHQRRLGGRRGVAPYRTWNTNAVSVGDVDGDGHPDLIVANYFPDGARVLDPHARQSELVMQRSMSAAYNGGRKHVLLWRSARGGARPSAAYTEPPSPLPDRTSKGWTLATAVQDIDGDGLPELYLANDFGPDRLLHNRSTPGHPRFEEVKGVRHFTTPKSKVLGRDSFKGMGVAFGDLDGDGVPDIFVSNITQEYGLLESNFAWLSQGRRVLQGGTARYDDHSESLGLSRSGWAWDVKMGDFAGDGRTEIVQATGFVKGRVNRWPQLQELAMTNDDLLNRPGAWPDFRPGRDDVSGGDRDPFFARLPDGRFVDIAGRLGVDDDSVSRGIALADVQHDGRLDYAVANQWRRSFFYRNVRTNRSPYLGLRLVRPAGGCAASTPAPGGAPGARP
;
A
#
# COMPACT_ATOMS: atom_id res chain seq x y z
N MET A 1 22.48 -34.71 -9.06
CA MET A 1 22.22 -34.34 -10.47
C MET A 1 20.74 -34.10 -10.59
N GLU A 2 20.30 -32.85 -10.48
CA GLU A 2 18.89 -32.51 -10.40
C GLU A 2 18.57 -31.50 -11.50
N HIS A 3 17.68 -31.91 -12.39
CA HIS A 3 17.33 -31.23 -13.63
C HIS A 3 16.54 -29.94 -13.34
N GLN A 4 17.18 -28.78 -13.43
CA GLN A 4 16.46 -27.52 -13.66
C GLN A 4 15.91 -27.52 -15.10
N ARG A 5 14.60 -27.78 -15.23
CA ARG A 5 13.87 -27.54 -16.47
C ARG A 5 13.86 -26.02 -16.73
N ARG A 6 14.66 -25.59 -17.70
CA ARG A 6 14.51 -24.29 -18.35
C ARG A 6 13.14 -24.26 -19.04
N LEU A 7 12.20 -23.50 -18.47
CA LEU A 7 10.97 -23.14 -19.15
C LEU A 7 11.31 -22.11 -20.24
N GLY A 8 11.50 -22.61 -21.47
CA GLY A 8 11.55 -21.80 -22.67
C GLY A 8 10.16 -21.26 -22.99
N GLY A 9 9.95 -19.98 -22.72
CA GLY A 9 8.80 -19.21 -23.20
C GLY A 9 9.28 -17.88 -23.74
N ARG A 10 9.15 -17.67 -25.06
CA ARG A 10 9.33 -16.36 -25.70
C ARG A 10 8.39 -15.35 -25.01
N ARG A 11 8.94 -14.44 -24.22
CA ARG A 11 8.24 -13.29 -23.64
C ARG A 11 8.97 -12.02 -24.04
N GLY A 12 8.20 -11.07 -24.56
CA GLY A 12 8.67 -9.83 -25.16
C GLY A 12 9.33 -8.90 -24.13
N VAL A 13 10.17 -8.01 -24.66
CA VAL A 13 11.03 -7.02 -24.00
C VAL A 13 12.40 -7.57 -23.57
N ALA A 14 13.34 -7.48 -24.51
CA ALA A 14 14.78 -7.57 -24.25
C ALA A 14 15.36 -6.15 -24.07
N PRO A 15 16.35 -5.96 -23.18
CA PRO A 15 16.90 -6.94 -22.26
C PRO A 15 15.94 -7.24 -21.09
N TYR A 16 15.95 -8.50 -20.62
CA TYR A 16 15.25 -8.91 -19.40
C TYR A 16 15.68 -7.99 -18.23
N ARG A 17 14.73 -7.26 -17.66
CA ARG A 17 14.96 -6.48 -16.44
C ARG A 17 14.41 -7.26 -15.26
N THR A 18 15.22 -7.48 -14.23
CA THR A 18 14.75 -8.00 -12.94
C THR A 18 13.99 -6.88 -12.24
N TRP A 19 12.67 -7.01 -12.13
CA TRP A 19 11.82 -6.10 -11.36
C TRP A 19 11.68 -6.63 -9.93
N ASN A 20 11.86 -5.74 -8.96
CA ASN A 20 11.67 -6.03 -7.55
C ASN A 20 10.34 -5.42 -7.09
N THR A 21 9.25 -5.89 -7.70
CA THR A 21 7.89 -5.36 -7.51
C THR A 21 7.33 -5.74 -6.15
N ASN A 22 6.85 -4.74 -5.42
CA ASN A 22 6.16 -4.94 -4.14
C ASN A 22 4.69 -4.53 -4.20
N ALA A 23 4.33 -3.57 -5.06
CA ALA A 23 2.97 -3.10 -5.17
C ALA A 23 2.51 -2.94 -6.62
N VAL A 24 1.22 -3.18 -6.82
CA VAL A 24 0.51 -2.96 -8.07
C VAL A 24 -0.83 -2.29 -7.73
N SER A 25 -1.12 -1.18 -8.39
CA SER A 25 -2.45 -0.56 -8.41
C SER A 25 -3.04 -0.65 -9.80
N VAL A 26 -4.37 -0.76 -9.87
CA VAL A 26 -5.13 -0.79 -11.11
C VAL A 26 -6.16 0.33 -11.08
N GLY A 27 -6.22 1.13 -12.12
CA GLY A 27 -7.16 2.24 -12.26
C GLY A 27 -7.11 2.82 -13.66
N ASP A 28 -8.12 3.58 -14.06
CA ASP A 28 -8.14 4.35 -15.31
C ASP A 28 -7.37 5.64 -15.09
N VAL A 29 -6.04 5.59 -15.22
CA VAL A 29 -5.16 6.68 -14.76
C VAL A 29 -5.02 7.78 -15.79
N ASP A 30 -5.29 7.49 -17.06
CA ASP A 30 -5.28 8.50 -18.12
C ASP A 30 -6.68 8.98 -18.55
N GLY A 31 -7.74 8.37 -18.00
CA GLY A 31 -9.13 8.77 -18.21
C GLY A 31 -9.72 8.27 -19.52
N ASP A 32 -9.14 7.24 -20.15
CA ASP A 32 -9.61 6.64 -21.39
C ASP A 32 -10.73 5.60 -21.20
N GLY A 33 -11.05 5.25 -19.94
CA GLY A 33 -12.08 4.27 -19.58
C GLY A 33 -11.56 2.83 -19.51
N HIS A 34 -10.25 2.60 -19.59
CA HIS A 34 -9.62 1.29 -19.52
C HIS A 34 -8.70 1.14 -18.30
N PRO A 35 -8.51 -0.09 -17.78
CA PRO A 35 -7.66 -0.30 -16.61
C PRO A 35 -6.18 -0.24 -16.96
N ASP A 36 -5.51 0.80 -16.47
CA ASP A 36 -4.07 0.93 -16.47
C ASP A 36 -3.45 0.27 -15.24
N LEU A 37 -2.15 0.01 -15.30
CA LEU A 37 -1.39 -0.60 -14.21
C LEU A 37 -0.31 0.36 -13.74
N ILE A 38 -0.23 0.56 -12.43
CA ILE A 38 0.91 1.20 -11.78
C ILE A 38 1.68 0.10 -11.06
N VAL A 39 2.92 -0.15 -11.48
CA VAL A 39 3.80 -1.14 -10.86
C VAL A 39 4.92 -0.41 -10.12
N ALA A 40 5.01 -0.66 -8.81
CA ALA A 40 6.01 -0.05 -7.96
C ALA A 40 7.07 -1.06 -7.52
N ASN A 41 8.31 -0.85 -7.99
CA ASN A 41 9.45 -1.59 -7.50
C ASN A 41 9.98 -0.96 -6.20
N TYR A 42 10.38 -1.80 -5.25
CA TYR A 42 10.97 -1.39 -3.99
C TYR A 42 12.49 -1.23 -4.11
N PHE A 43 13.20 -2.30 -4.47
CA PHE A 43 14.64 -2.26 -4.77
C PHE A 43 14.91 -1.71 -6.17
N PRO A 44 16.10 -1.14 -6.43
CA PRO A 44 16.53 -0.74 -7.78
C PRO A 44 16.28 -1.83 -8.82
N ASP A 45 15.85 -1.42 -10.01
CA ASP A 45 15.70 -2.34 -11.15
C ASP A 45 17.04 -3.04 -11.42
N GLY A 46 17.01 -4.36 -11.55
CA GLY A 46 18.21 -5.18 -11.75
C GLY A 46 18.94 -5.59 -10.46
N ALA A 47 18.55 -5.09 -9.28
CA ALA A 47 19.14 -5.54 -8.02
C ALA A 47 18.89 -7.05 -7.82
N ARG A 48 19.94 -7.78 -7.40
CA ARG A 48 19.94 -9.25 -7.27
C ARG A 48 19.70 -9.67 -5.82
N VAL A 49 18.60 -9.21 -5.23
CA VAL A 49 18.35 -9.34 -3.78
C VAL A 49 18.09 -10.76 -3.29
N LEU A 50 17.62 -11.64 -4.18
CA LEU A 50 17.38 -13.06 -3.87
C LEU A 50 18.54 -13.97 -4.29
N ASP A 51 19.63 -13.40 -4.80
CA ASP A 51 20.77 -14.16 -5.29
C ASP A 51 21.84 -14.30 -4.19
N PRO A 52 22.09 -15.52 -3.68
CA PRO A 52 23.06 -15.74 -2.62
C PRO A 52 24.52 -15.46 -3.04
N HIS A 53 24.78 -15.27 -4.33
CA HIS A 53 26.09 -14.95 -4.89
C HIS A 53 26.22 -13.50 -5.36
N ALA A 54 25.21 -12.65 -5.13
CA ALA A 54 25.28 -11.23 -5.45
C ALA A 54 26.40 -10.54 -4.69
N ARG A 55 27.12 -9.64 -5.37
CA ARG A 55 28.09 -8.74 -4.73
C ARG A 55 27.38 -7.55 -4.10
N GLN A 56 28.09 -6.87 -3.20
CA GLN A 56 27.60 -5.63 -2.57
C GLN A 56 27.18 -4.55 -3.58
N SER A 57 27.80 -4.49 -4.76
CA SER A 57 27.40 -3.56 -5.82
C SER A 57 26.08 -3.93 -6.51
N GLU A 58 25.60 -5.16 -6.34
CA GLU A 58 24.39 -5.71 -6.95
C GLU A 58 23.20 -5.78 -5.96
N LEU A 59 23.46 -5.51 -4.69
CA LEU A 59 22.48 -5.33 -3.61
C LEU A 59 22.73 -3.98 -2.94
N VAL A 60 21.97 -2.96 -3.36
CA VAL A 60 22.10 -1.61 -2.84
C VAL A 60 20.89 -1.30 -1.97
N MET A 61 21.13 -0.98 -0.70
CA MET A 61 20.11 -0.53 0.24
C MET A 61 19.87 0.99 0.13
N GLN A 62 18.89 1.50 0.86
CA GLN A 62 18.56 2.92 0.88
C GLN A 62 19.75 3.77 1.27
N ARG A 63 19.88 4.94 0.62
CA ARG A 63 20.94 5.90 0.97
C ARG A 63 20.66 6.61 2.30
N SER A 64 19.40 6.76 2.68
CA SER A 64 18.99 7.53 3.86
C SER A 64 17.69 6.98 4.43
N MET A 65 17.44 7.14 5.72
CA MET A 65 16.12 6.82 6.27
C MET A 65 15.06 7.85 5.85
N SER A 66 15.42 9.12 5.75
CA SER A 66 14.47 10.25 5.60
C SER A 66 14.43 10.85 4.19
N ALA A 67 15.41 10.56 3.34
CA ALA A 67 15.52 11.13 1.99
C ALA A 67 16.13 10.16 0.97
N ALA A 68 15.60 8.94 0.88
CA ALA A 68 16.04 7.96 -0.11
C ALA A 68 15.28 8.06 -1.44
N TYR A 69 16.04 8.30 -2.51
CA TYR A 69 15.53 8.39 -3.89
C TYR A 69 16.32 7.46 -4.84
N ASN A 70 16.91 6.41 -4.27
CA ASN A 70 17.71 5.40 -4.95
C ASN A 70 17.01 4.03 -4.95
N GLY A 71 15.68 3.99 -4.83
CA GLY A 71 14.89 2.77 -4.86
C GLY A 71 14.50 2.35 -6.28
N GLY A 72 13.54 1.43 -6.35
CA GLY A 72 13.01 0.88 -7.60
C GLY A 72 12.16 1.86 -8.40
N ARG A 73 12.14 1.66 -9.72
CA ARG A 73 11.33 2.51 -10.60
C ARG A 73 9.84 2.26 -10.41
N LYS A 74 9.06 3.30 -10.71
CA LYS A 74 7.60 3.20 -10.87
C LYS A 74 7.28 3.17 -12.35
N HIS A 75 6.51 2.16 -12.75
CA HIS A 75 6.10 1.94 -14.12
C HIS A 75 4.60 2.23 -14.22
N VAL A 76 4.22 3.08 -15.17
CA VAL A 76 2.82 3.32 -15.53
C VAL A 76 2.59 2.65 -16.88
N LEU A 77 1.71 1.67 -16.91
CA LEU A 77 1.41 0.86 -18.08
C LEU A 77 0.00 1.18 -18.54
N LEU A 78 -0.11 1.88 -19.67
CA LEU A 78 -1.40 2.23 -20.24
C LEU A 78 -1.99 1.06 -21.00
N TRP A 79 -3.28 0.82 -20.83
CA TRP A 79 -4.00 -0.18 -21.60
C TRP A 79 -3.93 0.13 -23.10
N ARG A 80 -3.89 -0.91 -23.94
CA ARG A 80 -3.91 -0.74 -25.41
C ARG A 80 -4.94 -1.61 -26.11
N SER A 81 -5.03 -2.88 -25.72
CA SER A 81 -5.97 -3.81 -26.32
C SER A 81 -6.13 -5.04 -25.45
N ALA A 82 -7.29 -5.68 -25.52
CA ALA A 82 -7.52 -7.00 -24.94
C ALA A 82 -8.28 -7.90 -25.91
N ARG A 83 -8.11 -9.21 -25.77
CA ARG A 83 -8.91 -10.24 -26.43
C ARG A 83 -9.46 -11.17 -25.35
N GLY A 84 -10.77 -11.35 -25.32
CA GLY A 84 -11.43 -12.33 -24.46
C GLY A 84 -11.44 -13.75 -25.07
N GLY A 85 -12.18 -14.66 -24.44
CA GLY A 85 -12.36 -16.04 -24.91
C GLY A 85 -11.46 -17.05 -24.19
N ALA A 86 -11.29 -18.24 -24.77
CA ALA A 86 -10.61 -19.37 -24.11
C ALA A 86 -9.11 -19.14 -23.81
N ARG A 87 -8.49 -18.14 -24.46
CA ARG A 87 -7.10 -17.73 -24.22
C ARG A 87 -7.05 -16.21 -24.15
N PRO A 88 -7.44 -15.61 -23.02
CA PRO A 88 -7.49 -14.17 -22.91
C PRO A 88 -6.08 -13.57 -22.99
N SER A 89 -5.98 -12.38 -23.57
CA SER A 89 -4.72 -11.63 -23.67
C SER A 89 -4.98 -10.14 -23.49
N ALA A 90 -4.05 -9.43 -22.85
CA ALA A 90 -4.03 -7.98 -22.77
C ALA A 90 -2.66 -7.45 -23.22
N ALA A 91 -2.64 -6.25 -23.80
CA ALA A 91 -1.44 -5.54 -24.20
C ALA A 91 -1.45 -4.14 -23.60
N TYR A 92 -0.27 -3.72 -23.15
CA TYR A 92 -0.02 -2.43 -22.50
C TYR A 92 1.15 -1.71 -23.17
N THR A 93 1.20 -0.39 -23.02
CA THR A 93 2.33 0.45 -23.44
C THR A 93 2.84 1.24 -22.24
N GLU A 94 4.17 1.30 -22.06
CA GLU A 94 4.80 2.13 -21.03
C GLU A 94 5.28 3.45 -21.67
N PRO A 95 4.62 4.60 -21.43
CA PRO A 95 5.16 5.90 -21.83
C PRO A 95 6.40 6.28 -20.99
N PRO A 96 7.12 7.37 -21.35
CA PRO A 96 8.09 7.96 -20.45
C PRO A 96 7.50 8.21 -19.06
N SER A 97 8.34 8.10 -18.01
CA SER A 97 7.88 8.24 -16.62
C SER A 97 7.05 9.51 -16.42
N PRO A 98 5.76 9.40 -16.04
CA PRO A 98 4.90 10.55 -15.79
C PRO A 98 5.09 11.13 -14.38
N LEU A 99 5.96 10.51 -13.57
CA LEU A 99 6.25 10.91 -12.20
C LEU A 99 7.51 11.78 -12.13
N PRO A 100 7.58 12.75 -11.18
CA PRO A 100 8.80 13.50 -10.90
C PRO A 100 9.98 12.59 -10.55
N ASP A 101 11.21 12.99 -10.91
CA ASP A 101 12.41 12.14 -10.82
C ASP A 101 12.61 11.47 -9.45
N ARG A 102 12.51 12.24 -8.36
CA ARG A 102 12.68 11.72 -7.00
C ARG A 102 11.60 10.72 -6.62
N THR A 103 10.36 11.00 -7.02
CA THR A 103 9.20 10.14 -6.75
C THR A 103 9.24 8.86 -7.58
N SER A 104 9.75 8.93 -8.81
CA SER A 104 9.91 7.76 -9.69
C SER A 104 10.86 6.70 -9.13
N LYS A 105 11.67 7.02 -8.11
CA LYS A 105 12.71 6.16 -7.51
C LYS A 105 12.60 6.05 -5.97
N GLY A 106 11.39 6.20 -5.43
CA GLY A 106 11.12 5.97 -4.01
C GLY A 106 11.17 4.48 -3.63
N TRP A 107 11.40 4.19 -2.35
CA TRP A 107 11.41 2.82 -1.79
C TRP A 107 9.99 2.37 -1.43
N THR A 108 9.16 2.14 -2.44
CA THR A 108 7.72 1.97 -2.27
C THR A 108 7.33 0.53 -1.98
N LEU A 109 6.59 0.31 -0.90
CA LEU A 109 6.05 -0.98 -0.50
C LEU A 109 4.58 -1.16 -0.86
N ALA A 110 3.81 -0.07 -0.84
CA ALA A 110 2.40 -0.08 -1.21
C ALA A 110 2.04 1.12 -2.08
N THR A 111 1.04 0.89 -2.92
CA THR A 111 0.40 1.92 -3.75
C THR A 111 -1.11 1.77 -3.65
N ALA A 112 -1.81 2.89 -3.69
CA ALA A 112 -3.26 2.91 -3.83
C ALA A 112 -3.66 4.02 -4.79
N VAL A 113 -4.77 3.80 -5.48
CA VAL A 113 -5.35 4.78 -6.40
C VAL A 113 -6.80 5.05 -6.01
N GLN A 114 -7.21 6.30 -6.02
CA GLN A 114 -8.57 6.74 -5.68
C GLN A 114 -8.83 8.12 -6.28
N ASP A 115 -9.99 8.31 -6.91
CA ASP A 115 -10.46 9.65 -7.27
C ASP A 115 -10.92 10.35 -5.98
N ILE A 116 -10.14 11.34 -5.52
CA ILE A 116 -10.39 12.03 -4.25
C ILE A 116 -11.01 13.41 -4.43
N ASP A 117 -10.97 14.00 -5.63
CA ASP A 117 -11.56 15.32 -5.90
C ASP A 117 -12.76 15.30 -6.87
N GLY A 118 -13.10 14.12 -7.39
CA GLY A 118 -14.31 13.84 -8.16
C GLY A 118 -14.20 14.19 -9.64
N ASP A 119 -12.99 14.38 -10.17
CA ASP A 119 -12.79 14.74 -11.58
C ASP A 119 -12.82 13.52 -12.54
N GLY A 120 -12.84 12.31 -11.99
CA GLY A 120 -12.84 11.04 -12.72
C GLY A 120 -11.44 10.50 -13.04
N LEU A 121 -10.37 11.15 -12.58
CA LEU A 121 -9.00 10.66 -12.63
C LEU A 121 -8.58 10.24 -11.22
N PRO A 122 -8.12 8.99 -11.01
CA PRO A 122 -7.70 8.57 -9.70
C PRO A 122 -6.32 9.14 -9.35
N GLU A 123 -6.21 9.77 -8.19
CA GLU A 123 -4.94 10.13 -7.55
C GLU A 123 -4.13 8.90 -7.18
N LEU A 124 -2.81 9.08 -7.08
CA LEU A 124 -1.88 8.01 -6.68
C LEU A 124 -1.23 8.32 -5.33
N TYR A 125 -1.37 7.40 -4.38
CA TYR A 125 -0.57 7.38 -3.16
C TYR A 125 0.56 6.35 -3.27
N LEU A 126 1.78 6.75 -2.92
CA LEU A 126 2.95 5.88 -2.81
C LEU A 126 3.42 5.88 -1.35
N ALA A 127 3.27 4.74 -0.69
CA ALA A 127 3.78 4.49 0.66
C ALA A 127 5.22 3.99 0.56
N ASN A 128 6.16 4.79 1.06
CA ASN A 128 7.59 4.61 0.99
C ASN A 128 8.16 4.20 2.36
N ASP A 129 8.93 3.13 2.38
CA ASP A 129 9.63 2.70 3.59
C ASP A 129 10.73 3.70 3.99
N PHE A 130 11.43 4.21 2.98
CA PHE A 130 12.53 5.17 3.14
C PHE A 130 12.28 6.43 2.33
N GLY A 131 12.38 7.57 3.01
CA GLY A 131 11.89 8.83 2.50
C GLY A 131 10.39 9.05 2.77
N PRO A 132 9.90 10.24 2.45
CA PRO A 132 8.49 10.59 2.56
C PRO A 132 7.59 9.79 1.60
N ASP A 133 6.38 9.51 2.05
CA ASP A 133 5.26 9.11 1.20
C ASP A 133 4.92 10.22 0.18
N ARG A 134 4.14 9.85 -0.83
CA ARG A 134 3.74 10.76 -1.91
C ARG A 134 2.27 10.60 -2.22
N LEU A 135 1.51 11.69 -2.12
CA LEU A 135 0.23 11.83 -2.81
C LEU A 135 0.47 12.61 -4.09
N LEU A 136 -0.05 12.11 -5.19
CA LEU A 136 0.10 12.69 -6.51
C LEU A 136 -1.27 13.01 -7.11
N HIS A 137 -1.48 14.28 -7.42
CA HIS A 137 -2.63 14.76 -8.18
C HIS A 137 -2.53 14.26 -9.62
N ASN A 138 -3.57 13.57 -10.07
CA ASN A 138 -3.65 13.13 -11.45
C ASN A 138 -4.08 14.29 -12.37
N ARG A 139 -3.23 14.63 -13.35
CA ARG A 139 -3.48 15.67 -14.35
C ARG A 139 -3.43 15.11 -15.77
N SER A 140 -3.67 13.80 -15.87
CA SER A 140 -3.53 13.07 -17.12
C SER A 140 -4.61 13.46 -18.12
N THR A 141 -4.30 13.21 -19.38
CA THR A 141 -5.29 13.11 -20.45
C THR A 141 -5.05 11.79 -21.18
N PRO A 142 -6.03 11.27 -21.94
CA PRO A 142 -5.90 9.97 -22.59
C PRO A 142 -4.59 9.85 -23.41
N GLY A 143 -3.79 8.82 -23.13
CA GLY A 143 -2.48 8.55 -23.73
C GLY A 143 -1.32 9.42 -23.21
N HIS A 144 -1.58 10.36 -22.30
CA HIS A 144 -0.62 11.33 -21.78
C HIS A 144 -0.68 11.43 -20.25
N PRO A 145 -0.18 10.39 -19.53
CA PRO A 145 -0.22 10.39 -18.08
C PRO A 145 0.66 11.50 -17.51
N ARG A 146 0.16 12.16 -16.47
CA ARG A 146 0.87 13.27 -15.81
C ARG A 146 0.46 13.37 -14.34
N PHE A 147 1.44 13.26 -13.45
CA PHE A 147 1.23 13.34 -12.01
C PHE A 147 2.00 14.50 -11.39
N GLU A 148 1.36 15.22 -10.47
CA GLU A 148 1.95 16.33 -9.71
C GLU A 148 1.98 16.02 -8.22
N GLU A 149 3.11 16.23 -7.57
CA GLU A 149 3.18 16.11 -6.10
C GLU A 149 2.34 17.17 -5.41
N VAL A 150 1.50 16.72 -4.48
CA VAL A 150 0.76 17.58 -3.56
C VAL A 150 1.21 17.34 -2.12
N LYS A 151 1.06 18.36 -1.27
CA LYS A 151 1.49 18.30 0.14
C LYS A 151 0.41 18.79 1.08
N GLY A 152 0.42 18.23 2.29
CA GLY A 152 -0.40 18.65 3.41
C GLY A 152 -0.11 20.07 3.86
N VAL A 153 -1.06 20.63 4.61
CA VAL A 153 -0.88 21.90 5.33
C VAL A 153 -0.26 21.62 6.68
N ARG A 154 0.72 22.43 7.10
CA ARG A 154 1.28 22.35 8.45
C ARG A 154 0.67 23.45 9.31
N HIS A 155 -0.03 23.06 10.37
CA HIS A 155 -0.58 23.99 11.36
C HIS A 155 0.43 24.29 12.47
N PHE A 156 0.06 25.20 13.38
CA PHE A 156 0.93 25.65 14.48
C PHE A 156 1.45 24.48 15.34
N THR A 157 0.57 23.52 15.66
CA THR A 157 0.88 22.36 16.51
C THR A 157 1.29 21.11 15.74
N THR A 158 1.19 21.10 14.41
CA THR A 158 1.49 19.90 13.60
C THR A 158 2.99 19.60 13.61
N PRO A 159 3.41 18.42 14.10
CA PRO A 159 4.78 17.95 13.96
C PRO A 159 5.20 17.95 12.49
N LYS A 160 6.46 18.25 12.19
CA LYS A 160 6.95 18.45 10.81
C LYS A 160 6.66 17.27 9.88
N SER A 161 6.64 16.09 10.47
CA SER A 161 6.58 14.78 9.86
C SER A 161 5.18 14.15 9.94
N LYS A 162 4.23 14.82 10.59
CA LYS A 162 2.79 14.54 10.50
C LYS A 162 2.12 15.46 9.47
N VAL A 163 2.80 15.69 8.34
CA VAL A 163 2.29 16.49 7.22
C VAL A 163 2.40 15.63 5.97
N LEU A 164 1.26 15.34 5.34
CA LEU A 164 1.19 14.51 4.15
C LEU A 164 2.21 14.93 3.08
N GLY A 165 3.01 13.99 2.59
CA GLY A 165 4.05 14.22 1.59
C GLY A 165 5.36 14.80 2.15
N ARG A 166 5.45 14.98 3.47
CA ARG A 166 6.64 15.41 4.22
C ARG A 166 6.93 14.53 5.44
N ASP A 167 6.14 13.48 5.63
CA ASP A 167 6.46 12.39 6.54
C ASP A 167 7.84 11.80 6.17
N SER A 168 8.44 10.99 7.03
CA SER A 168 9.76 10.42 6.74
C SER A 168 9.83 8.93 7.02
N PHE A 169 8.67 8.28 7.13
CA PHE A 169 8.57 6.98 7.79
C PHE A 169 7.80 5.97 6.98
N LYS A 170 8.49 4.86 6.67
CA LYS A 170 8.09 3.47 6.90
C LYS A 170 6.72 3.06 6.37
N GLY A 171 6.21 3.76 5.35
CA GLY A 171 4.96 3.46 4.70
C GLY A 171 5.02 2.08 4.06
N MET A 172 4.22 1.15 4.58
CA MET A 172 4.24 -0.26 4.17
C MET A 172 2.96 -0.68 3.47
N GLY A 173 1.83 -0.12 3.88
CA GLY A 173 0.49 -0.39 3.36
C GLY A 173 -0.32 0.91 3.30
N VAL A 174 -1.19 1.02 2.31
CA VAL A 174 -2.10 2.17 2.17
C VAL A 174 -3.48 1.70 1.71
N ALA A 175 -4.52 2.28 2.30
CA ALA A 175 -5.91 2.10 1.89
C ALA A 175 -6.64 3.45 1.92
N PHE A 176 -7.50 3.66 0.93
CA PHE A 176 -8.49 4.73 0.95
C PHE A 176 -9.81 4.20 1.51
N GLY A 177 -10.54 5.03 2.23
CA GLY A 177 -11.85 4.71 2.78
C GLY A 177 -12.43 5.90 3.54
N ASP A 178 -13.72 5.86 3.86
CA ASP A 178 -14.38 6.89 4.66
C ASP A 178 -14.29 6.52 6.15
N LEU A 179 -13.37 7.16 6.88
CA LEU A 179 -13.06 6.83 8.28
C LEU A 179 -13.97 7.59 9.24
N ASP A 180 -14.37 8.81 8.90
CA ASP A 180 -15.19 9.66 9.75
C ASP A 180 -16.68 9.69 9.37
N GLY A 181 -17.04 9.16 8.20
CA GLY A 181 -18.41 9.05 7.70
C GLY A 181 -18.91 10.29 6.97
N ASP A 182 -18.03 11.17 6.49
CA ASP A 182 -18.40 12.42 5.81
C ASP A 182 -18.61 12.28 4.30
N GLY A 183 -18.35 11.08 3.74
CA GLY A 183 -18.48 10.76 2.33
C GLY A 183 -17.36 11.29 1.44
N VAL A 184 -16.25 11.76 2.02
CA VAL A 184 -15.01 12.13 1.31
C VAL A 184 -13.95 11.07 1.62
N PRO A 185 -13.19 10.57 0.62
CA PRO A 185 -12.17 9.57 0.89
C PRO A 185 -11.07 10.08 1.84
N ASP A 186 -10.84 9.33 2.93
CA ASP A 186 -9.68 9.45 3.81
C ASP A 186 -8.59 8.46 3.41
N ILE A 187 -7.41 8.60 4.03
CA ILE A 187 -6.26 7.73 3.76
C ILE A 187 -5.74 7.15 5.06
N PHE A 188 -5.62 5.82 5.14
CA PHE A 188 -4.90 5.17 6.22
C PHE A 188 -3.64 4.51 5.72
N VAL A 189 -2.54 4.80 6.40
CA VAL A 189 -1.20 4.29 6.08
C VAL A 189 -0.67 3.50 7.25
N SER A 190 -0.35 2.24 6.99
CA SER A 190 0.28 1.38 7.98
C SER A 190 1.79 1.59 7.99
N ASN A 191 2.34 1.80 9.19
CA ASN A 191 3.73 2.10 9.46
C ASN A 191 4.31 1.17 10.54
N ILE A 192 5.58 1.40 10.87
CA ILE A 192 6.20 0.82 12.06
C ILE A 192 5.88 1.69 13.27
N THR A 193 5.37 1.07 14.33
CA THR A 193 4.99 1.73 15.57
C THR A 193 5.67 1.02 16.74
N GLN A 194 6.23 1.78 17.67
CA GLN A 194 6.84 1.24 18.88
C GLN A 194 6.53 2.19 20.03
N GLU A 195 5.84 1.68 21.05
CA GLU A 195 5.52 2.47 22.24
C GLU A 195 6.80 3.01 22.87
N TYR A 196 6.81 4.32 23.16
CA TYR A 196 7.95 5.09 23.67
C TYR A 196 9.22 5.09 22.79
N GLY A 197 9.22 4.40 21.65
CA GLY A 197 10.35 4.32 20.71
C GLY A 197 10.19 5.18 19.47
N LEU A 198 8.95 5.37 18.99
CA LEU A 198 8.62 6.15 17.79
C LEU A 198 7.42 7.07 18.07
N LEU A 199 7.62 8.38 17.83
CA LEU A 199 6.58 9.42 17.96
C LEU A 199 5.65 9.47 16.75
N GLU A 200 6.16 9.03 15.61
CA GLU A 200 5.38 8.83 14.39
C GLU A 200 4.94 7.38 14.33
N SER A 201 3.71 7.16 13.90
CA SER A 201 3.06 5.86 13.96
C SER A 201 2.24 5.66 12.68
N ASN A 202 1.20 4.83 12.68
CA ASN A 202 0.28 4.81 11.53
C ASN A 202 -0.29 6.21 11.30
N PHE A 203 -0.65 6.53 10.05
CA PHE A 203 -1.33 7.77 9.72
C PHE A 203 -2.79 7.50 9.37
N ALA A 204 -3.69 8.35 9.88
CA ALA A 204 -5.07 8.43 9.43
C ALA A 204 -5.30 9.85 8.94
N TRP A 205 -5.03 10.09 7.67
CA TRP A 205 -5.19 11.36 7.00
C TRP A 205 -6.68 11.60 6.75
N LEU A 206 -7.32 12.41 7.59
CA LEU A 206 -8.71 12.80 7.39
C LEU A 206 -8.80 14.00 6.47
N SER A 207 -9.73 13.92 5.52
CA SER A 207 -10.02 15.00 4.59
C SER A 207 -10.51 16.25 5.33
N GLN A 208 -10.17 17.44 4.83
CA GLN A 208 -10.66 18.69 5.39
C GLN A 208 -11.71 19.31 4.46
N GLY A 209 -12.90 18.72 4.51
CA GLY A 209 -14.05 19.08 3.69
C GLY A 209 -13.93 18.62 2.23
N ARG A 210 -15.00 18.85 1.46
CA ARG A 210 -15.18 18.25 0.12
C ARG A 210 -14.15 18.64 -0.94
N ARG A 211 -13.42 19.73 -0.76
CA ARG A 211 -12.39 20.18 -1.73
C ARG A 211 -11.01 19.87 -1.18
N VAL A 212 -10.57 18.64 -1.41
CA VAL A 212 -9.31 18.14 -0.86
C VAL A 212 -8.08 18.62 -1.62
N LEU A 213 -8.16 18.93 -2.92
CA LEU A 213 -7.04 19.42 -3.73
C LEU A 213 -7.19 20.90 -4.14
N GLN A 214 -6.13 21.69 -3.92
CA GLN A 214 -6.07 23.09 -4.36
C GLN A 214 -4.62 23.56 -4.55
N GLY A 215 -4.22 23.86 -5.79
CA GLY A 215 -2.98 24.58 -6.09
C GLY A 215 -1.71 23.93 -5.51
N GLY A 216 -1.54 22.61 -5.67
CA GLY A 216 -0.41 21.86 -5.10
C GLY A 216 -0.56 21.48 -3.62
N THR A 217 -1.66 21.89 -2.98
CA THR A 217 -1.98 21.55 -1.60
C THR A 217 -3.03 20.44 -1.55
N ALA A 218 -2.81 19.46 -0.70
CA ALA A 218 -3.79 18.46 -0.29
C ALA A 218 -4.24 18.79 1.14
N ARG A 219 -5.54 18.97 1.34
CA ARG A 219 -6.12 19.37 2.64
C ARG A 219 -6.48 18.13 3.45
N TYR A 220 -5.46 17.55 4.08
CA TYR A 220 -5.57 16.41 4.98
C TYR A 220 -4.79 16.67 6.26
N ASP A 221 -5.32 16.19 7.38
CA ASP A 221 -4.69 16.23 8.70
C ASP A 221 -4.63 14.83 9.32
N ASP A 222 -3.55 14.51 10.06
CA ASP A 222 -3.44 13.22 10.75
C ASP A 222 -4.28 13.21 12.04
N HIS A 223 -5.18 12.23 12.15
CA HIS A 223 -6.01 11.98 13.32
C HIS A 223 -5.84 10.58 13.91
N SER A 224 -4.79 9.85 13.51
CA SER A 224 -4.52 8.46 13.95
C SER A 224 -4.59 8.26 15.46
N GLU A 225 -4.03 9.19 16.24
CA GLU A 225 -4.03 9.15 17.70
C GLU A 225 -5.44 9.31 18.28
N SER A 226 -6.16 10.35 17.87
CA SER A 226 -7.53 10.61 18.36
C SER A 226 -8.51 9.52 17.95
N LEU A 227 -8.29 8.88 16.80
CA LEU A 227 -9.10 7.77 16.32
C LEU A 227 -8.73 6.43 16.96
N GLY A 228 -7.61 6.33 17.70
CA GLY A 228 -7.17 5.05 18.28
C GLY A 228 -6.53 4.09 17.27
N LEU A 229 -6.08 4.60 16.12
CA LEU A 229 -5.48 3.83 15.03
C LEU A 229 -3.95 3.95 14.98
N SER A 230 -3.36 4.77 15.85
CA SER A 230 -1.95 5.11 15.78
C SER A 230 -1.02 3.91 15.99
N ARG A 231 -1.37 2.89 16.78
CA ARG A 231 -0.43 1.84 17.22
C ARG A 231 -0.92 0.44 16.90
N SER A 232 -0.04 -0.35 16.28
CA SER A 232 -0.28 -1.75 15.89
C SER A 232 1.00 -2.60 15.82
N GLY A 233 2.13 -2.09 16.33
CA GLY A 233 3.45 -2.70 16.14
C GLY A 233 4.04 -2.42 14.75
N TRP A 234 4.74 -3.39 14.18
CA TRP A 234 5.33 -3.33 12.83
C TRP A 234 4.34 -3.79 11.77
N ALA A 235 3.60 -2.86 11.17
CA ALA A 235 2.59 -3.20 10.16
C ALA A 235 3.18 -3.23 8.74
N TRP A 236 2.82 -4.24 7.96
CA TRP A 236 3.26 -4.48 6.59
C TRP A 236 2.21 -4.18 5.54
N ASP A 237 0.93 -4.33 5.89
CA ASP A 237 -0.18 -4.14 4.97
C ASP A 237 -1.42 -3.70 5.74
N VAL A 238 -2.33 -3.04 5.03
CA VAL A 238 -3.65 -2.70 5.52
C VAL A 238 -4.70 -2.89 4.45
N LYS A 239 -5.88 -3.34 4.87
CA LYS A 239 -7.09 -3.38 4.06
C LYS A 239 -8.28 -2.81 4.82
N MET A 240 -9.18 -2.21 4.06
CA MET A 240 -10.39 -1.57 4.54
C MET A 240 -11.60 -2.15 3.82
N GLY A 241 -12.71 -2.28 4.53
CA GLY A 241 -13.98 -2.67 3.96
C GLY A 241 -15.09 -2.77 5.00
N ASP A 242 -16.33 -2.82 4.53
CA ASP A 242 -17.52 -3.01 5.38
C ASP A 242 -17.73 -4.50 5.67
N PHE A 243 -16.99 -5.02 6.66
CA PHE A 243 -17.08 -6.45 7.04
C PHE A 243 -18.36 -6.72 7.83
N ALA A 244 -18.87 -5.73 8.57
CA ALA A 244 -20.11 -5.84 9.33
C ALA A 244 -21.39 -5.74 8.48
N GLY A 245 -21.29 -5.20 7.25
CA GLY A 245 -22.40 -4.91 6.37
C GLY A 245 -23.29 -3.76 6.87
N ASP A 246 -22.74 -2.86 7.69
CA ASP A 246 -23.48 -1.77 8.32
C ASP A 246 -23.20 -0.38 7.72
N GLY A 247 -22.36 -0.34 6.68
CA GLY A 247 -21.97 0.87 5.97
C GLY A 247 -20.81 1.62 6.63
N ARG A 248 -20.20 1.07 7.68
CA ARG A 248 -18.99 1.62 8.29
C ARG A 248 -17.80 0.75 7.92
N THR A 249 -16.67 1.41 7.70
CA THR A 249 -15.44 0.75 7.31
C THR A 249 -14.76 0.14 8.54
N GLU A 250 -14.46 -1.15 8.49
CA GLU A 250 -13.50 -1.81 9.37
C GLU A 250 -12.11 -1.88 8.71
N ILE A 251 -11.08 -2.06 9.54
CA ILE A 251 -9.69 -2.06 9.12
C ILE A 251 -9.01 -3.32 9.63
N VAL A 252 -8.28 -4.02 8.76
CA VAL A 252 -7.42 -5.16 9.13
C VAL A 252 -5.98 -4.87 8.72
N GLN A 253 -5.02 -5.14 9.61
CA GLN A 253 -3.59 -4.97 9.32
C GLN A 253 -2.83 -6.27 9.47
N ALA A 254 -1.77 -6.41 8.66
CA ALA A 254 -0.79 -7.48 8.79
C ALA A 254 0.41 -6.95 9.59
N THR A 255 0.81 -7.61 10.68
CA THR A 255 1.84 -7.11 11.59
C THR A 255 2.95 -8.13 11.94
N GLY A 256 3.99 -7.60 12.56
CA GLY A 256 5.14 -8.32 13.10
C GLY A 256 6.30 -8.44 12.11
N PHE A 257 7.55 -8.61 12.58
CA PHE A 257 8.71 -8.64 11.69
C PHE A 257 9.59 -9.89 11.81
N VAL A 258 10.33 -10.05 12.91
CA VAL A 258 11.16 -11.24 13.17
C VAL A 258 10.83 -11.76 14.56
N LYS A 259 10.39 -13.01 14.64
CA LYS A 259 10.03 -13.64 15.92
C LYS A 259 11.20 -14.39 16.54
N GLY A 260 11.47 -14.12 17.81
CA GLY A 260 12.57 -14.71 18.55
C GLY A 260 12.45 -14.56 20.06
N ARG A 261 13.59 -14.51 20.74
CA ARG A 261 13.68 -14.48 22.21
C ARG A 261 14.47 -13.29 22.74
N VAL A 262 15.40 -12.77 21.93
CA VAL A 262 16.30 -11.67 22.30
C VAL A 262 15.82 -10.42 21.59
N ASN A 263 15.30 -9.44 22.34
CA ASN A 263 14.88 -8.17 21.77
C ASN A 263 16.07 -7.46 21.09
N ARG A 264 15.91 -7.19 19.79
CA ARG A 264 16.89 -6.49 18.93
C ARG A 264 16.45 -5.12 18.46
N TRP A 265 15.30 -4.64 18.94
CA TRP A 265 14.80 -3.30 18.63
C TRP A 265 15.85 -2.20 18.85
N PRO A 266 16.61 -2.16 19.98
CA PRO A 266 17.60 -1.11 20.20
C PRO A 266 18.70 -1.08 19.13
N GLN A 267 19.21 -2.24 18.70
CA GLN A 267 20.25 -2.32 17.67
C GLN A 267 19.74 -1.85 16.30
N LEU A 268 18.49 -2.16 15.98
CA LEU A 268 17.85 -1.68 14.75
C LEU A 268 17.62 -0.16 14.79
N GLN A 269 17.19 0.35 15.94
CA GLN A 269 17.01 1.79 16.15
C GLN A 269 18.32 2.56 16.01
N GLU A 270 19.41 2.05 16.59
CA GLU A 270 20.74 2.64 16.42
C GLU A 270 21.20 2.65 14.96
N LEU A 271 20.96 1.57 14.21
CA LEU A 271 21.22 1.54 12.76
C LEU A 271 20.39 2.60 12.04
N ALA A 272 19.12 2.76 12.38
CA ALA A 272 18.23 3.74 11.74
C ALA A 272 18.63 5.19 12.00
N MET A 273 19.27 5.46 13.14
CA MET A 273 19.72 6.79 13.56
C MET A 273 21.20 7.07 13.23
N THR A 274 21.90 6.11 12.67
CA THR A 274 23.34 6.22 12.36
C THR A 274 23.60 7.07 11.10
N ASN A 275 24.88 7.15 10.72
CA ASN A 275 25.29 7.78 9.47
C ASN A 275 24.71 7.04 8.24
N ASP A 276 24.03 7.78 7.37
CA ASP A 276 23.53 7.38 6.05
C ASP A 276 24.56 6.57 5.21
N ASP A 277 25.86 6.81 5.39
CA ASP A 277 26.94 6.06 4.74
C ASP A 277 26.98 4.56 5.09
N LEU A 278 26.39 4.16 6.23
CA LEU A 278 26.27 2.76 6.64
C LEU A 278 24.99 2.10 6.13
N LEU A 279 23.91 2.86 5.92
CA LEU A 279 22.60 2.31 5.53
C LEU A 279 22.66 1.61 4.18
N ASN A 280 23.42 2.15 3.23
CA ASN A 280 23.58 1.53 1.90
C ASN A 280 24.42 0.24 1.91
N ARG A 281 25.01 -0.14 3.06
CA ARG A 281 25.87 -1.32 3.24
C ARG A 281 25.17 -2.39 4.09
N PRO A 282 24.38 -3.30 3.51
CA PRO A 282 23.72 -4.39 4.23
C PRO A 282 24.68 -5.26 5.06
N GLY A 283 25.96 -5.39 4.65
CA GLY A 283 26.97 -6.09 5.47
C GLY A 283 27.30 -5.42 6.82
N ALA A 284 26.90 -4.16 7.02
CA ALA A 284 27.04 -3.45 8.30
C ALA A 284 25.78 -3.54 9.18
N TRP A 285 24.69 -4.15 8.67
CA TRP A 285 23.44 -4.26 9.41
C TRP A 285 23.53 -5.40 10.42
N PRO A 286 22.78 -5.34 11.54
CA PRO A 286 22.67 -6.47 12.45
C PRO A 286 22.15 -7.72 11.74
N ASP A 287 22.84 -8.84 11.96
CA ASP A 287 22.42 -10.15 11.46
C ASP A 287 21.35 -10.75 12.38
N PHE A 288 20.08 -10.55 12.02
CA PHE A 288 18.94 -11.10 12.76
C PHE A 288 18.70 -12.56 12.42
N ARG A 289 18.79 -13.45 13.41
CA ARG A 289 18.58 -14.89 13.26
C ARG A 289 17.16 -15.29 13.70
N PRO A 290 16.33 -15.85 12.81
CA PRO A 290 15.00 -16.34 13.16
C PRO A 290 15.01 -17.28 14.37
N GLY A 291 14.05 -17.13 15.29
CA GLY A 291 13.93 -17.93 16.50
C GLY A 291 14.86 -17.53 17.65
N ARG A 292 15.96 -16.82 17.38
CA ARG A 292 16.85 -16.24 18.41
C ARG A 292 16.54 -14.77 18.62
N ASP A 293 16.61 -13.99 17.56
CA ASP A 293 16.49 -12.52 17.60
C ASP A 293 15.04 -12.12 17.35
N ASP A 294 14.53 -11.17 18.14
CA ASP A 294 13.17 -10.67 18.08
C ASP A 294 13.15 -9.20 17.70
N VAL A 295 12.37 -8.86 16.69
CA VAL A 295 12.02 -7.49 16.29
C VAL A 295 10.53 -7.52 15.97
N SER A 296 9.70 -7.00 16.87
CA SER A 296 8.24 -7.00 16.69
C SER A 296 7.67 -8.41 16.43
N GLY A 297 8.23 -9.45 17.06
CA GLY A 297 7.79 -10.82 16.81
C GLY A 297 6.48 -11.22 17.49
N GLY A 298 6.05 -10.44 18.47
CA GLY A 298 4.85 -10.67 19.28
C GLY A 298 3.66 -9.80 18.90
N ASP A 299 3.78 -8.97 17.86
CA ASP A 299 2.66 -8.19 17.35
C ASP A 299 1.59 -9.13 16.80
N ARG A 300 0.33 -8.74 16.96
CA ARG A 300 -0.83 -9.47 16.45
C ARG A 300 -1.51 -8.62 15.39
N ASP A 301 -2.14 -9.28 14.42
CA ASP A 301 -2.93 -8.60 13.40
C ASP A 301 -4.17 -7.95 14.04
N PRO A 302 -4.26 -6.60 14.10
CA PRO A 302 -5.43 -5.95 14.65
C PRO A 302 -6.58 -5.99 13.63
N PHE A 303 -7.80 -5.98 14.17
CA PHE A 303 -9.04 -5.83 13.42
C PHE A 303 -9.82 -4.69 14.06
N PHE A 304 -9.73 -3.50 13.49
CA PHE A 304 -10.34 -2.31 14.05
C PHE A 304 -11.80 -2.16 13.59
N ALA A 305 -12.68 -1.94 14.55
CA ALA A 305 -14.07 -1.57 14.32
C ALA A 305 -14.38 -0.19 14.91
N ARG A 306 -15.24 0.56 14.22
CA ARG A 306 -15.61 1.93 14.60
C ARG A 306 -16.71 1.95 15.66
N LEU A 307 -16.46 2.65 16.76
CA LEU A 307 -17.40 2.91 17.84
C LEU A 307 -18.34 4.09 17.52
N PRO A 308 -19.47 4.22 18.23
CA PRO A 308 -20.40 5.34 18.03
C PRO A 308 -19.80 6.74 18.28
N ASP A 309 -18.73 6.83 19.09
CA ASP A 309 -18.01 8.09 19.34
C ASP A 309 -16.99 8.43 18.25
N GLY A 310 -16.93 7.62 17.18
CA GLY A 310 -16.05 7.80 16.03
C GLY A 310 -14.67 7.16 16.17
N ARG A 311 -14.27 6.71 17.37
CA ARG A 311 -12.98 6.05 17.59
C ARG A 311 -13.01 4.61 17.11
N PHE A 312 -11.85 4.08 16.79
CA PHE A 312 -11.65 2.69 16.44
C PHE A 312 -11.11 1.91 17.64
N VAL A 313 -11.50 0.65 17.73
CA VAL A 313 -10.99 -0.29 18.74
C VAL A 313 -10.64 -1.60 18.06
N ASP A 314 -9.48 -2.16 18.45
CA ASP A 314 -9.09 -3.50 18.01
C ASP A 314 -9.98 -4.56 18.68
N ILE A 315 -10.65 -5.36 17.85
CA ILE A 315 -11.53 -6.45 18.25
C ILE A 315 -11.02 -7.82 17.76
N ALA A 316 -9.80 -7.92 17.25
CA ALA A 316 -9.27 -9.16 16.67
C ALA A 316 -9.37 -10.36 17.62
N GLY A 317 -9.02 -10.17 18.90
CA GLY A 317 -9.14 -11.21 19.93
C GLY A 317 -10.58 -11.66 20.22
N ARG A 318 -11.58 -10.79 20.00
CA ARG A 318 -13.00 -11.17 20.11
C ARG A 318 -13.47 -11.97 18.91
N LEU A 319 -12.89 -11.70 17.74
CA LEU A 319 -13.18 -12.41 16.49
C LEU A 319 -12.39 -13.72 16.37
N GLY A 320 -11.33 -13.90 17.18
CA GLY A 320 -10.44 -15.05 17.11
C GLY A 320 -9.54 -15.02 15.87
N VAL A 321 -9.18 -13.81 15.42
CA VAL A 321 -8.32 -13.59 14.24
C VAL A 321 -6.96 -12.99 14.60
N ASP A 322 -6.66 -12.85 15.89
CA ASP A 322 -5.42 -12.29 16.44
C ASP A 322 -4.32 -13.36 16.64
N ASP A 323 -4.13 -14.23 15.65
CA ASP A 323 -3.09 -15.26 15.69
C ASP A 323 -1.70 -14.65 15.93
N ASP A 324 -0.80 -15.40 16.57
CA ASP A 324 0.53 -14.92 16.96
C ASP A 324 1.59 -15.06 15.85
N SER A 325 1.17 -15.32 14.61
CA SER A 325 2.07 -15.41 13.47
C SER A 325 2.47 -14.02 12.97
N VAL A 326 3.70 -13.95 12.46
CA VAL A 326 4.17 -12.78 11.71
C VAL A 326 3.54 -12.81 10.32
N SER A 327 2.79 -11.79 9.97
CA SER A 327 2.09 -11.68 8.68
C SER A 327 2.73 -10.63 7.76
N ARG A 328 2.39 -10.67 6.47
CA ARG A 328 3.00 -9.82 5.42
C ARG A 328 2.03 -9.14 4.47
N GLY A 329 0.86 -9.73 4.24
CA GLY A 329 -0.07 -9.21 3.25
C GLY A 329 -1.46 -9.78 3.41
N ILE A 330 -2.45 -9.00 3.02
CA ILE A 330 -3.87 -9.30 3.14
C ILE A 330 -4.52 -9.18 1.75
N ALA A 331 -5.35 -10.17 1.42
CA ALA A 331 -6.21 -10.11 0.24
C ALA A 331 -7.68 -10.16 0.66
N LEU A 332 -8.49 -9.28 0.08
CA LEU A 332 -9.93 -9.22 0.29
C LEU A 332 -10.68 -9.77 -0.91
N ALA A 333 -11.78 -10.49 -0.68
CA ALA A 333 -12.72 -10.89 -1.72
C ALA A 333 -14.06 -11.29 -1.10
N ASP A 334 -15.15 -11.14 -1.85
CA ASP A 334 -16.37 -11.91 -1.59
C ASP A 334 -16.25 -13.21 -2.40
N VAL A 335 -15.70 -14.26 -1.78
CA VAL A 335 -15.32 -15.49 -2.50
C VAL A 335 -16.55 -16.29 -2.93
N GLN A 336 -17.63 -16.18 -2.16
CA GLN A 336 -18.85 -16.96 -2.35
C GLN A 336 -19.96 -16.16 -3.06
N HIS A 337 -19.69 -14.91 -3.38
CA HIS A 337 -20.62 -13.98 -4.03
C HIS A 337 -21.89 -13.77 -3.20
N ASP A 338 -21.76 -13.75 -1.87
CA ASP A 338 -22.87 -13.64 -0.93
C ASP A 338 -22.96 -12.27 -0.25
N GLY A 339 -22.20 -11.29 -0.76
CA GLY A 339 -22.19 -9.91 -0.32
C GLY A 339 -21.41 -9.68 0.98
N ARG A 340 -20.70 -10.69 1.50
CA ARG A 340 -19.87 -10.55 2.71
C ARG A 340 -18.41 -10.59 2.33
N LEU A 341 -17.64 -9.69 2.93
CA LEU A 341 -16.21 -9.60 2.68
C LEU A 341 -15.47 -10.68 3.47
N ASP A 342 -14.77 -11.55 2.75
CA ASP A 342 -13.79 -12.50 3.29
C ASP A 342 -12.38 -11.94 3.16
N TYR A 343 -11.42 -12.51 3.88
CA TYR A 343 -10.02 -12.17 3.69
C TYR A 343 -9.06 -13.33 3.91
N ALA A 344 -7.90 -13.25 3.27
CA ALA A 344 -6.77 -14.16 3.48
C ALA A 344 -5.55 -13.38 4.01
N VAL A 345 -4.79 -14.00 4.91
CA VAL A 345 -3.57 -13.44 5.50
C VAL A 345 -2.38 -14.33 5.14
N ALA A 346 -1.33 -13.73 4.60
CA ALA A 346 -0.08 -14.42 4.28
C ALA A 346 0.90 -14.36 5.46
N ASN A 347 1.22 -15.53 6.05
CA ASN A 347 2.12 -15.64 7.18
C ASN A 347 3.55 -16.01 6.77
N GLN A 348 4.53 -15.38 7.40
CA GLN A 348 5.95 -15.68 7.21
C GLN A 348 6.33 -16.96 7.96
N TRP A 349 6.86 -17.96 7.24
CA TRP A 349 7.37 -19.23 7.79
C TRP A 349 6.35 -20.06 8.60
N ARG A 350 5.07 -19.75 8.47
CA ARG A 350 3.95 -20.46 9.09
C ARG A 350 2.81 -20.63 8.09
N ARG A 351 1.74 -21.33 8.50
CA ARG A 351 0.55 -21.48 7.67
C ARG A 351 -0.15 -20.13 7.53
N SER A 352 -0.48 -19.77 6.30
CA SER A 352 -1.42 -18.68 5.99
C SER A 352 -2.85 -19.10 6.31
N PHE A 353 -3.71 -18.12 6.61
CA PHE A 353 -5.10 -18.35 6.96
C PHE A 353 -6.05 -17.70 5.97
N PHE A 354 -7.22 -18.32 5.81
CA PHE A 354 -8.36 -17.75 5.12
C PHE A 354 -9.51 -17.63 6.11
N TYR A 355 -10.02 -16.42 6.28
CA TYR A 355 -11.11 -16.07 7.18
C TYR A 355 -12.36 -15.82 6.36
N ARG A 356 -13.33 -16.73 6.50
CA ARG A 356 -14.63 -16.59 5.86
C ARG A 356 -15.60 -15.87 6.77
N ASN A 357 -16.20 -14.79 6.30
CA ASN A 357 -17.24 -14.07 6.99
C ASN A 357 -18.57 -14.80 6.87
N VAL A 358 -19.03 -15.37 7.99
CA VAL A 358 -20.25 -16.18 8.05
C VAL A 358 -21.49 -15.40 8.47
N ARG A 359 -21.35 -14.16 8.94
CA ARG A 359 -22.47 -13.37 9.47
C ARG A 359 -22.18 -11.88 9.46
N THR A 360 -23.15 -11.13 8.95
CA THR A 360 -23.24 -9.66 9.05
C THR A 360 -24.43 -9.25 9.93
N ASN A 361 -24.46 -7.99 10.35
CA ASN A 361 -25.58 -7.42 11.13
C ASN A 361 -26.79 -7.03 10.27
N ARG A 362 -26.64 -7.04 8.93
CA ARG A 362 -27.70 -6.74 7.96
C ARG A 362 -27.61 -7.67 6.75
N SER A 363 -28.73 -7.84 6.03
CA SER A 363 -28.79 -8.60 4.77
C SER A 363 -27.76 -8.09 3.75
N PRO A 364 -27.27 -8.98 2.86
CA PRO A 364 -26.29 -8.61 1.84
C PRO A 364 -26.77 -7.41 1.00
N TYR A 365 -25.84 -6.50 0.72
CA TYR A 365 -26.13 -5.29 -0.03
C TYR A 365 -26.09 -5.54 -1.55
N LEU A 366 -26.79 -4.69 -2.29
CA LEU A 366 -26.72 -4.66 -3.75
C LEU A 366 -25.44 -3.93 -4.19
N GLY A 367 -24.48 -4.67 -4.74
CA GLY A 367 -23.34 -4.09 -5.43
C GLY A 367 -23.76 -3.54 -6.79
N LEU A 368 -23.79 -2.21 -6.94
CA LEU A 368 -24.01 -1.56 -8.23
C LEU A 368 -22.67 -1.28 -8.89
N ARG A 369 -22.47 -1.83 -10.08
CA ARG A 369 -21.35 -1.46 -10.95
C ARG A 369 -21.79 -0.32 -11.85
N LEU A 370 -21.46 0.91 -11.45
CA LEU A 370 -21.70 2.08 -12.28
C LEU A 370 -20.53 2.21 -13.27
N VAL A 371 -20.83 2.09 -14.56
CA VAL A 371 -19.85 2.30 -15.64
C VAL A 371 -20.17 3.66 -16.25
N ARG A 372 -19.21 4.60 -16.21
CA ARG A 372 -19.34 5.85 -16.96
C ARG A 372 -19.26 5.50 -18.45
N PRO A 373 -20.26 5.84 -19.28
CA PRO A 373 -20.17 5.58 -20.71
C PRO A 373 -18.97 6.34 -21.27
N ALA A 374 -18.01 5.64 -21.90
CA ALA A 374 -16.98 6.29 -22.69
C ALA A 374 -17.68 7.10 -23.80
N GLY A 375 -17.41 8.40 -23.87
CA GLY A 375 -17.96 9.26 -24.91
C GLY A 375 -17.41 8.84 -26.28
N GLY A 376 -18.21 8.09 -27.04
CA GLY A 376 -17.92 7.73 -28.43
C GLY A 376 -17.80 6.22 -28.66
N CYS A 377 -18.87 5.64 -29.21
CA CYS A 377 -18.97 4.36 -29.91
C CYS A 377 -18.09 3.16 -29.49
N ALA A 378 -18.81 2.19 -28.91
CA ALA A 378 -18.69 0.74 -29.16
C ALA A 378 -17.45 0.01 -28.61
N ALA A 379 -17.38 -0.13 -27.29
CA ALA A 379 -17.06 -1.41 -26.64
C ALA A 379 -17.50 -1.38 -25.18
N SER A 380 -18.52 -2.16 -24.81
CA SER A 380 -18.87 -2.43 -23.42
C SER A 380 -17.86 -3.42 -22.83
N THR A 381 -16.68 -2.92 -22.44
CA THR A 381 -15.69 -3.74 -21.72
C THR A 381 -15.54 -3.21 -20.29
N PRO A 382 -15.80 -4.06 -19.27
CA PRO A 382 -15.77 -3.64 -17.88
C PRO A 382 -14.37 -3.24 -17.38
N ALA A 383 -14.18 -2.00 -16.91
CA ALA A 383 -12.98 -1.56 -16.18
C ALA A 383 -13.00 -2.05 -14.72
N PRO A 384 -11.98 -2.80 -14.23
CA PRO A 384 -11.82 -3.15 -12.82
C PRO A 384 -11.06 -2.07 -12.01
N GLY A 385 -11.66 -1.67 -10.90
CA GLY A 385 -11.10 -0.92 -9.77
C GLY A 385 -12.28 -0.71 -8.81
N GLY A 386 -12.20 -0.75 -7.49
CA GLY A 386 -11.19 -0.98 -6.47
C GLY A 386 -11.95 -0.72 -5.16
N ALA A 387 -11.70 -1.53 -4.11
CA ALA A 387 -12.35 -1.54 -2.79
C ALA A 387 -13.89 -1.80 -2.74
N PRO A 388 -14.35 -2.84 -2.01
CA PRO A 388 -15.74 -2.94 -1.61
C PRO A 388 -16.00 -1.98 -0.45
N GLY A 389 -16.65 -0.86 -0.73
CA GLY A 389 -17.21 0.00 0.32
C GLY A 389 -16.90 1.48 0.15
N ALA A 390 -17.60 2.14 -0.76
CA ALA A 390 -17.96 3.54 -0.60
C ALA A 390 -19.31 3.73 -1.30
N ARG A 391 -20.32 4.17 -0.56
CA ARG A 391 -21.54 4.72 -1.16
C ARG A 391 -21.27 6.20 -1.51
N PRO A 392 -21.87 6.72 -2.59
CA PRO A 392 -21.86 8.16 -2.89
C PRO A 392 -22.60 8.98 -1.84
#